data_AF-A0A931QZA8-F1
#
_entry.id   AF-A0A931QZA8-F1
#
_cell.length_a   1.000
_cell.length_b   1.000
_cell.length_c   1.000
_cell.angle_alpha   90.00
_cell.angle_beta   90.00
_cell.angle_gamma   90.00
#
_symmetry.space_group_name_H-M   'P 1'
#
loop_
_entity.id
_entity.type
_entity.pdbx_description
1 polymer ?
#
loop_
_entity_poly.entity_id
_entity_poly.type
_entity_poly.pdbx_seq_one_letter_code
_entity_poly.pdbx_strand_id
1 'polypeptide(L)'
;MATVAQESAQPLSKSQIVDLLLADVASRRVAILAGQRGINFEPTNEDLETLRRAGADEDLLTALRKAKRFFPEEIQLQAFQTQAKQLVEQGSYAEAEKQYVSALFLAPKDGGLNWALGDVQAKQKKWSQAVASYRKAVERDPNNAEWHCDLGSALRETGDAAGALEQFKTAARLAPNQPRPYEEVGQMISQRRDWAQALVAYRVLAKMKPDSPKVHS
;
A
#
# COMPACT_ATOMS: atom_id res chain seq x y z
N MET A 1 9.83 -24.28 26.79
CA MET A 1 9.49 -25.18 25.67
C MET A 1 9.15 -24.31 24.48
N ALA A 2 10.04 -24.28 23.49
CA ALA A 2 9.90 -23.41 22.33
C ALA A 2 8.83 -23.96 21.39
N THR A 3 7.75 -23.20 21.22
CA THR A 3 6.78 -23.39 20.15
C THR A 3 7.52 -23.11 18.84
N VAL A 4 7.93 -24.18 18.14
CA VAL A 4 8.39 -24.08 16.76
C VAL A 4 7.20 -23.57 15.97
N ALA A 5 7.22 -22.27 15.64
CA ALA A 5 6.29 -21.71 14.68
C ALA A 5 6.41 -22.55 13.40
N GLN A 6 5.30 -23.19 13.00
CA GLN A 6 5.19 -23.78 11.67
C GLN A 6 5.46 -22.65 10.67
N GLU A 7 6.66 -22.61 10.08
CA GLU A 7 6.86 -21.92 8.81
C GLU A 7 5.85 -22.55 7.84
N SER A 8 4.78 -21.81 7.54
CA SER A 8 3.77 -22.23 6.58
C SER A 8 4.44 -22.32 5.21
N ALA A 9 4.77 -23.54 4.79
CA ALA A 9 5.41 -23.80 3.51
C ALA A 9 4.56 -23.20 2.36
N GLN A 10 5.21 -22.47 1.43
CA GLN A 10 4.52 -21.71 0.38
C GLN A 10 3.54 -22.56 -0.46
N PRO A 11 2.46 -22.01 -1.02
CA PRO A 11 1.55 -22.77 -1.88
C PRO A 11 2.26 -23.36 -3.10
N LEU A 12 1.77 -24.50 -3.61
CA LEU A 12 2.39 -25.19 -4.75
C LEU A 12 2.08 -24.48 -6.07
N SER A 13 3.10 -24.31 -6.92
CA SER A 13 2.92 -23.91 -8.31
C SER A 13 2.68 -25.10 -9.24
N LYS A 14 2.09 -24.81 -10.41
CA LYS A 14 1.92 -25.83 -11.47
C LYS A 14 3.24 -26.51 -11.81
N SER A 15 4.32 -25.73 -11.97
CA SER A 15 5.65 -26.29 -12.28
C SER A 15 6.15 -27.21 -11.17
N GLN A 16 6.01 -26.81 -9.90
CA GLN A 16 6.41 -27.66 -8.78
C GLN A 16 5.62 -28.97 -8.72
N ILE A 17 4.32 -28.93 -9.04
CA ILE A 17 3.50 -30.14 -9.12
C ILE A 17 3.98 -31.04 -10.26
N VAL A 18 4.28 -30.48 -11.43
CA VAL A 18 4.88 -31.22 -12.56
C VAL A 18 6.21 -31.84 -12.15
N ASP A 19 7.11 -31.08 -11.53
CA ASP A 19 8.44 -31.56 -11.10
C ASP A 19 8.32 -32.72 -10.10
N LEU A 20 7.36 -32.65 -9.16
CA LEU A 20 7.09 -33.73 -8.21
C LEU A 20 6.61 -35.00 -8.92
N LEU A 21 5.69 -34.88 -9.88
CA LEU A 21 5.19 -36.02 -10.64
C LEU A 21 6.27 -36.64 -11.53
N LEU A 22 7.10 -35.83 -12.18
CA LEU A 22 8.25 -36.28 -12.96
C LEU A 22 9.33 -36.95 -12.10
N ALA A 23 9.41 -36.59 -10.82
CA ALA A 23 10.24 -37.27 -9.83
C ALA A 23 9.59 -38.52 -9.21
N ASP A 24 8.51 -39.04 -9.82
CA ASP A 24 7.77 -40.23 -9.40
C ASP A 24 7.13 -40.13 -7.99
N VAL A 25 6.84 -38.90 -7.54
CA VAL A 25 6.09 -38.68 -6.30
C VAL A 25 4.62 -39.00 -6.54
N ALA A 26 4.10 -40.01 -5.85
CA ALA A 26 2.72 -40.46 -6.01
C ALA A 26 1.68 -39.32 -5.89
N SER A 27 0.71 -39.30 -6.80
CA SER A 27 -0.38 -38.32 -6.88
C SER A 27 -1.10 -38.07 -5.56
N ARG A 28 -1.36 -39.12 -4.77
CA ARG A 28 -1.93 -39.01 -3.43
C ARG A 28 -1.10 -38.13 -2.48
N ARG A 29 0.23 -38.23 -2.54
CA ARG A 29 1.13 -37.42 -1.71
C ARG A 29 1.15 -35.96 -2.17
N VAL A 30 1.15 -35.74 -3.48
CA VAL A 30 1.04 -34.38 -4.06
C VAL A 30 -0.30 -33.73 -3.69
N ALA A 31 -1.40 -34.49 -3.69
CA ALA A 31 -2.72 -34.01 -3.29
C ALA A 31 -2.78 -33.59 -1.82
N ILE A 32 -2.12 -34.35 -0.93
CA ILE A 32 -1.99 -33.97 0.49
C ILE A 32 -1.21 -32.66 0.64
N LEU A 33 -0.09 -32.51 -0.09
CA LEU A 33 0.70 -31.27 -0.05
C LEU A 33 -0.11 -30.08 -0.56
N ALA A 34 -0.84 -30.23 -1.67
CA ALA A 34 -1.73 -29.20 -2.20
C ALA A 34 -2.87 -28.86 -1.23
N GLY A 35 -3.41 -29.84 -0.50
CA GLY A 35 -4.44 -29.61 0.52
C GLY A 35 -3.90 -28.85 1.75
N GLN A 36 -2.67 -29.12 2.15
CA GLN A 36 -2.03 -28.47 3.31
C GLN A 36 -1.53 -27.06 3.00
N ARG A 37 -0.92 -26.87 1.83
CA ARG A 37 -0.24 -25.62 1.44
C ARG A 37 -1.10 -24.73 0.55
N GLY A 38 -2.14 -25.30 -0.07
CA GLY A 38 -2.86 -24.67 -1.17
C GLY A 38 -2.05 -24.67 -2.48
N ILE A 39 -2.62 -24.02 -3.49
CA ILE A 39 -2.02 -23.84 -4.82
C ILE A 39 -1.98 -22.36 -5.19
N ASN A 40 -1.03 -21.97 -6.04
CA ASN A 40 -0.88 -20.59 -6.51
C ASN A 40 -1.26 -20.39 -7.99
N PHE A 41 -2.21 -21.17 -8.48
CA PHE A 41 -2.77 -20.97 -9.81
C PHE A 41 -4.24 -21.39 -9.82
N GLU A 42 -4.99 -20.87 -10.78
CA GLU A 42 -6.33 -21.36 -11.07
C GLU A 42 -6.20 -22.54 -12.05
N PRO A 43 -6.56 -23.78 -11.67
CA PRO A 43 -6.41 -24.92 -12.56
C PRO A 43 -7.36 -24.78 -13.77
N THR A 44 -6.81 -24.46 -14.94
CA THR A 44 -7.56 -24.48 -16.19
C THR A 44 -7.63 -25.91 -16.75
N ASN A 45 -8.51 -26.16 -17.72
CA ASN A 45 -8.53 -27.46 -18.41
C ASN A 45 -7.18 -27.79 -19.07
N GLU A 46 -6.48 -26.79 -19.62
CA GLU A 46 -5.16 -26.96 -20.21
C GLU A 46 -4.10 -27.36 -19.16
N ASP A 47 -4.15 -26.76 -17.98
CA ASP A 47 -3.25 -27.10 -16.88
C ASP A 47 -3.47 -28.54 -16.41
N LEU A 48 -4.73 -28.96 -16.26
CA LEU A 48 -5.09 -30.30 -15.80
C LEU A 48 -4.70 -31.37 -16.82
N GLU A 49 -4.83 -31.10 -18.13
CA GLU A 49 -4.31 -31.99 -19.17
C GLU A 49 -2.78 -32.09 -19.13
N THR A 50 -2.09 -30.97 -18.89
CA THR A 50 -0.63 -30.96 -18.73
C THR A 50 -0.19 -31.81 -17.55
N LEU A 51 -0.89 -31.71 -16.41
CA LEU A 51 -0.64 -32.51 -15.22
C LEU A 51 -0.97 -33.98 -15.43
N ARG A 52 -2.04 -34.31 -16.15
CA ARG A 52 -2.37 -35.69 -16.53
C ARG A 52 -1.27 -36.32 -17.37
N ARG A 53 -0.72 -35.57 -18.34
CA ARG A 53 0.46 -36.01 -19.13
C ARG A 53 1.72 -36.21 -18.28
N ALA A 54 1.85 -35.47 -17.18
CA ALA A 54 2.93 -35.63 -16.22
C ALA A 54 2.72 -36.80 -15.23
N GLY A 55 1.58 -37.50 -15.28
CA GLY A 55 1.30 -38.66 -14.42
C GLY A 55 0.28 -38.41 -13.29
N ALA A 56 -0.37 -37.24 -13.25
CA ALA A 56 -1.44 -36.98 -12.29
C ALA A 56 -2.67 -37.87 -12.53
N ASP A 57 -3.21 -38.46 -11.46
CA ASP A 57 -4.48 -39.19 -11.49
C ASP A 57 -5.69 -38.27 -11.27
N GLU A 58 -6.89 -38.79 -11.52
CA GLU A 58 -8.13 -38.01 -11.37
C GLU A 58 -8.40 -37.53 -9.94
N ASP A 59 -7.89 -38.24 -8.94
CA ASP A 59 -8.02 -37.86 -7.53
C ASP A 59 -7.19 -36.60 -7.23
N LEU A 60 -5.95 -36.53 -7.73
CA LEU A 60 -5.12 -35.32 -7.64
C LEU A 60 -5.75 -34.17 -8.41
N LEU A 61 -6.22 -34.37 -9.65
CA LEU A 61 -6.85 -33.30 -10.43
C LEU A 61 -8.10 -32.75 -9.73
N THR A 62 -8.90 -33.63 -9.12
CA THR A 62 -10.07 -33.25 -8.32
C THR A 62 -9.67 -32.50 -7.05
N ALA A 63 -8.60 -32.94 -6.37
CA ALA A 63 -8.07 -32.25 -5.21
C ALA A 63 -7.56 -30.85 -5.57
N LEU A 64 -6.87 -30.68 -6.70
CA LEU A 64 -6.37 -29.39 -7.16
C LEU A 64 -7.51 -28.41 -7.49
N ARG A 65 -8.60 -28.88 -8.10
CA ARG A 65 -9.81 -28.04 -8.32
C ARG A 65 -10.44 -27.53 -7.02
N LYS A 66 -10.28 -28.26 -5.92
CA LYS A 66 -10.84 -27.92 -4.59
C LYS A 66 -9.81 -27.26 -3.67
N ALA A 67 -8.54 -27.22 -4.06
CA ALA A 67 -7.48 -26.71 -3.22
C ALA A 67 -7.69 -25.21 -2.96
N LYS A 68 -7.35 -24.77 -1.75
CA LYS A 68 -7.35 -23.35 -1.42
C LYS A 68 -6.35 -22.65 -2.33
N ARG A 69 -6.79 -21.59 -2.98
CA ARG A 69 -5.98 -20.80 -3.90
C ARG A 69 -5.35 -19.65 -3.16
N PHE A 70 -4.08 -19.44 -3.43
CA PHE A 70 -3.29 -18.34 -2.93
C PHE A 70 -2.57 -17.76 -4.14
N PHE A 71 -3.17 -16.76 -4.78
CA PHE A 71 -2.60 -16.22 -6.01
C PHE A 71 -1.20 -15.65 -5.72
N PRO A 72 -0.16 -16.02 -6.50
CA PRO A 72 1.21 -15.66 -6.21
C PRO A 72 1.38 -14.15 -6.21
N GLU A 73 0.63 -13.44 -7.05
CA GLU A 73 0.61 -11.98 -7.11
C GLU A 73 0.06 -11.38 -5.81
N GLU A 74 -0.98 -11.95 -5.20
CA GLU A 74 -1.52 -11.46 -3.92
C GLU A 74 -0.54 -11.70 -2.78
N ILE A 75 0.11 -12.88 -2.75
CA ILE A 75 1.16 -13.17 -1.76
C ILE A 75 2.37 -12.25 -1.96
N GLN A 76 2.80 -12.05 -3.21
CA GLN A 76 3.93 -11.17 -3.54
C GLN A 76 3.61 -9.72 -3.19
N LEU A 77 2.39 -9.26 -3.50
CA LEU A 77 1.91 -7.94 -3.13
C LEU A 77 2.00 -7.74 -1.62
N GLN A 78 1.47 -8.68 -0.84
CA GLN A 78 1.50 -8.64 0.61
C GLN A 78 2.94 -8.70 1.15
N ALA A 79 3.80 -9.52 0.54
CA ALA A 79 5.22 -9.61 0.90
C ALA A 79 5.94 -8.28 0.66
N PHE A 80 5.76 -7.67 -0.53
CA PHE A 80 6.33 -6.37 -0.86
C PHE A 80 5.83 -5.27 0.10
N GLN A 81 4.54 -5.24 0.39
CA GLN A 81 3.95 -4.30 1.36
C GLN A 81 4.56 -4.45 2.76
N THR A 82 4.70 -5.69 3.23
CA THR A 82 5.21 -5.99 4.58
C THR A 82 6.69 -5.62 4.68
N GLN A 83 7.49 -6.00 3.69
CA GLN A 83 8.90 -5.64 3.63
C GLN A 83 9.10 -4.13 3.52
N ALA A 84 8.29 -3.43 2.70
CA ALA A 84 8.35 -1.98 2.58
C ALA A 84 8.12 -1.30 3.93
N LYS A 85 7.06 -1.68 4.67
CA LYS A 85 6.76 -1.13 5.99
C LYS A 85 7.90 -1.34 6.99
N GLN A 86 8.46 -2.55 7.03
CA GLN A 86 9.59 -2.86 7.90
C GLN A 86 10.82 -2.00 7.57
N LEU A 87 11.10 -1.78 6.28
CA LEU A 87 12.20 -0.92 5.84
C LEU A 87 11.96 0.54 6.23
N VAL A 88 10.72 1.03 6.18
CA VAL A 88 10.35 2.37 6.67
C VAL A 88 10.62 2.52 8.16
N GLU A 89 10.25 1.52 8.97
CA GLU A 89 10.52 1.50 10.41
C GLU A 89 12.02 1.52 10.73
N GLN A 90 12.83 0.89 9.87
CA GLN A 90 14.29 0.88 9.96
C GLN A 90 14.94 2.17 9.42
N GLY A 91 14.18 3.06 8.79
CA GLY A 91 14.70 4.26 8.14
C GLY A 91 15.34 4.02 6.76
N SER A 92 15.28 2.79 6.24
CA SER A 92 15.82 2.37 4.95
C SER A 92 14.88 2.76 3.80
N TYR A 93 14.72 4.08 3.60
CA TYR A 93 13.70 4.62 2.70
C TYR A 93 13.93 4.31 1.22
N ALA A 94 15.19 4.23 0.77
CA ALA A 94 15.49 3.92 -0.63
C ALA A 94 15.10 2.48 -1.00
N GLU A 95 15.29 1.54 -0.07
CA GLU A 95 14.88 0.14 -0.22
C GLU A 95 13.36 0.02 -0.10
N ALA A 96 12.74 0.73 0.84
CA ALA A 96 11.28 0.74 1.00
C ALA A 96 10.58 1.23 -0.27
N GLU A 97 11.12 2.26 -0.92
CA GLU A 97 10.63 2.77 -2.21
C GLU A 97 10.63 1.68 -3.29
N LYS A 98 11.72 0.90 -3.41
CA LYS A 98 11.77 -0.21 -4.37
C LYS A 98 10.68 -1.24 -4.11
N GLN A 99 10.41 -1.57 -2.84
CA GLN A 99 9.36 -2.52 -2.49
C GLN A 99 7.96 -1.98 -2.77
N TYR A 100 7.69 -0.70 -2.49
CA TYR A 100 6.41 -0.09 -2.86
C TYR A 100 6.20 0.01 -4.38
N VAL A 101 7.27 0.25 -5.16
CA VAL A 101 7.19 0.19 -6.63
C VAL A 101 6.85 -1.21 -7.12
N SER A 102 7.46 -2.26 -6.55
CA SER A 102 7.12 -3.66 -6.87
C SER A 102 5.67 -4.00 -6.48
N ALA A 103 5.21 -3.53 -5.32
CA ALA A 103 3.81 -3.68 -4.90
C ALA A 103 2.84 -2.99 -5.88
N LEU A 104 3.18 -1.77 -6.32
CA LEU A 104 2.38 -1.02 -7.30
C LEU A 104 2.41 -1.63 -8.69
N PHE A 105 3.45 -2.39 -9.06
CA PHE A 105 3.43 -3.15 -10.30
C PHE A 105 2.31 -4.19 -10.32
N LEU A 106 2.05 -4.82 -9.17
CA LEU A 106 0.97 -5.81 -8.99
C LEU A 106 -0.40 -5.15 -8.75
N ALA A 107 -0.44 -3.99 -8.08
CA ALA A 107 -1.67 -3.25 -7.78
C ALA A 107 -1.56 -1.77 -8.20
N PRO A 108 -1.53 -1.44 -9.51
CA PRO A 108 -1.19 -0.10 -10.01
C PRO A 108 -2.21 0.99 -9.67
N LYS A 109 -3.41 0.60 -9.23
CA LYS A 109 -4.50 1.51 -8.88
C LYS A 109 -4.72 1.62 -7.38
N ASP A 110 -3.89 0.99 -6.54
CA ASP A 110 -4.03 1.08 -5.09
C ASP A 110 -3.63 2.48 -4.59
N GLY A 111 -4.59 3.21 -4.04
CA GLY A 111 -4.37 4.56 -3.51
C GLY A 111 -3.47 4.58 -2.28
N GLY A 112 -3.62 3.59 -1.40
CA GLY A 112 -2.81 3.48 -0.17
C GLY A 112 -1.35 3.19 -0.47
N LEU A 113 -1.07 2.36 -1.49
CA LEU A 113 0.29 2.14 -1.96
C LEU A 113 0.93 3.39 -2.59
N ASN A 114 0.16 4.13 -3.40
CA ASN A 114 0.63 5.39 -3.96
C ASN A 114 0.92 6.43 -2.85
N TRP A 115 0.08 6.48 -1.82
CA TRP A 115 0.33 7.34 -0.66
C TRP A 115 1.59 6.92 0.11
N ALA A 116 1.74 5.63 0.40
CA ALA A 116 2.91 5.11 1.13
C ALA A 116 4.21 5.33 0.34
N LEU A 117 4.19 5.15 -0.98
CA LEU A 117 5.31 5.51 -1.86
C LEU A 117 5.62 7.02 -1.76
N GLY A 118 4.58 7.87 -1.78
CA GLY A 118 4.72 9.32 -1.60
C GLY A 118 5.37 9.69 -0.27
N ASP A 119 4.98 9.06 0.83
CA ASP A 119 5.55 9.28 2.17
C ASP A 119 7.03 8.91 2.22
N VAL A 120 7.39 7.76 1.66
CA VAL A 120 8.79 7.33 1.57
C VAL A 120 9.63 8.27 0.69
N GLN A 121 9.07 8.78 -0.41
CA GLN A 121 9.73 9.76 -1.27
C GLN A 121 9.90 11.11 -0.56
N ALA A 122 8.89 11.55 0.20
CA ALA A 122 8.94 12.76 1.02
C ALA A 122 10.02 12.66 2.11
N LYS A 123 10.14 11.53 2.81
CA LYS A 123 11.23 11.28 3.79
C LYS A 123 12.62 11.35 3.16
N GLN A 124 12.73 11.00 1.88
CA GLN A 124 13.96 11.16 1.09
C GLN A 124 14.13 12.55 0.47
N LYS A 125 13.22 13.50 0.73
CA LYS A 125 13.16 14.85 0.12
C LYS A 125 13.02 14.83 -1.41
N LYS A 126 12.53 13.74 -1.99
CA LYS A 126 12.21 13.62 -3.43
C LYS A 126 10.84 14.24 -3.72
N TRP A 127 10.71 15.53 -3.45
CA TRP A 127 9.41 16.21 -3.38
C TRP A 127 8.58 16.13 -4.66
N SER A 128 9.19 16.30 -5.84
CA SER A 128 8.47 16.19 -7.11
C SER A 128 7.90 14.78 -7.36
N GLN A 129 8.60 13.74 -6.92
CA GLN A 129 8.11 12.36 -7.03
C GLN A 129 7.00 12.10 -6.01
N ALA A 130 7.17 12.60 -4.77
CA ALA A 130 6.15 12.52 -3.73
C ALA A 130 4.84 13.19 -4.18
N VAL A 131 4.90 14.38 -4.81
CA VAL A 131 3.73 15.04 -5.40
C VAL A 131 3.02 14.14 -6.41
N ALA A 132 3.75 13.49 -7.32
CA ALA A 132 3.16 12.61 -8.31
C ALA A 132 2.46 11.40 -7.66
N SER A 133 3.10 10.78 -6.67
CA SER A 133 2.56 9.64 -5.93
C SER A 133 1.33 10.03 -5.09
N TYR A 134 1.39 11.14 -4.36
CA TYR A 134 0.24 11.65 -3.58
C TYR A 134 -0.94 12.07 -4.45
N ARG A 135 -0.71 12.66 -5.64
CA ARG A 135 -1.80 12.96 -6.59
C ARG A 135 -2.54 11.68 -6.99
N LYS A 136 -1.82 10.61 -7.32
CA LYS A 136 -2.43 9.31 -7.62
C LYS A 136 -3.22 8.77 -6.44
N ALA A 137 -2.75 8.97 -5.21
CA ALA A 137 -3.50 8.57 -4.02
C ALA A 137 -4.82 9.37 -3.89
N VAL A 138 -4.75 10.70 -3.97
CA VAL A 138 -5.93 11.58 -3.91
C VAL A 138 -6.92 11.31 -5.05
N GLU A 139 -6.44 10.98 -6.26
CA GLU A 139 -7.31 10.56 -7.37
C GLU A 139 -8.09 9.27 -7.06
N ARG A 140 -7.54 8.39 -6.21
CA ARG A 140 -8.20 7.14 -5.79
C ARG A 140 -9.19 7.35 -4.66
N ASP A 141 -8.84 8.17 -3.68
CA ASP A 141 -9.74 8.59 -2.62
C ASP A 141 -9.70 10.12 -2.42
N PRO A 142 -10.57 10.85 -3.14
CA PRO A 142 -10.63 12.31 -3.06
C PRO A 142 -11.27 12.83 -1.76
N ASN A 143 -11.75 11.95 -0.88
CA ASN A 143 -12.34 12.34 0.40
C ASN A 143 -11.38 12.13 1.58
N ASN A 144 -10.16 11.65 1.32
CA ASN A 144 -9.16 11.46 2.36
C ASN A 144 -8.44 12.77 2.69
N ALA A 145 -8.87 13.42 3.78
CA ALA A 145 -8.32 14.70 4.22
C ALA A 145 -6.81 14.64 4.54
N GLU A 146 -6.31 13.52 5.04
CA GLU A 146 -4.88 13.36 5.37
C GLU A 146 -4.03 13.34 4.09
N TRP A 147 -4.48 12.64 3.05
CA TRP A 147 -3.78 12.58 1.76
C TRP A 147 -3.74 13.95 1.07
N HIS A 148 -4.80 14.74 1.20
CA HIS A 148 -4.79 16.15 0.77
C HIS A 148 -3.77 16.99 1.56
N CYS A 149 -3.63 16.80 2.88
CA CYS A 149 -2.59 17.47 3.67
C CYS A 149 -1.18 17.09 3.23
N ASP A 150 -0.94 15.80 2.96
CA ASP A 150 0.39 15.34 2.56
C ASP A 150 0.76 15.80 1.15
N LEU A 151 -0.20 15.79 0.22
CA LEU A 151 -0.04 16.41 -1.10
C LEU A 151 0.24 17.92 -0.98
N GLY A 152 -0.50 18.63 -0.13
CA GLY A 152 -0.29 20.06 0.12
C GLY A 152 1.11 20.34 0.68
N SER A 153 1.58 19.50 1.60
CA SER A 153 2.92 19.60 2.18
C SER A 153 3.98 19.42 1.10
N ALA A 154 3.88 18.39 0.26
CA ALA A 154 4.82 18.15 -0.82
C ALA A 154 4.80 19.26 -1.88
N LEU A 155 3.63 19.79 -2.23
CA LEU A 155 3.50 20.91 -3.18
C LEU A 155 4.21 22.16 -2.65
N ARG A 156 4.07 22.46 -1.35
CA ARG A 156 4.77 23.57 -0.70
C ARG A 156 6.28 23.42 -0.82
N GLU A 157 6.82 22.23 -0.55
CA GLU A 157 8.27 21.95 -0.67
C GLU A 157 8.77 22.07 -2.12
N THR A 158 7.91 21.83 -3.12
CA THR A 158 8.23 22.09 -4.53
C THR A 158 8.04 23.55 -4.96
N GLY A 159 7.60 24.44 -4.07
CA GLY A 159 7.36 25.86 -4.36
C GLY A 159 5.97 26.18 -4.93
N ASP A 160 5.11 25.18 -5.16
CA ASP A 160 3.72 25.39 -5.57
C ASP A 160 2.84 25.74 -4.37
N ALA A 161 3.05 26.95 -3.83
CA ALA A 161 2.32 27.43 -2.68
C ALA A 161 0.81 27.62 -2.97
N ALA A 162 0.42 27.87 -4.21
CA ALA A 162 -0.98 28.02 -4.58
C ALA A 162 -1.70 26.67 -4.57
N GLY A 163 -1.12 25.66 -5.22
CA GLY A 163 -1.62 24.30 -5.18
C GLY A 163 -1.68 23.75 -3.76
N ALA A 164 -0.63 23.97 -2.95
CA ALA A 164 -0.60 23.55 -1.56
C ALA A 164 -1.76 24.12 -0.73
N LEU A 165 -2.02 25.43 -0.83
CA LEU A 165 -3.11 26.09 -0.11
C LEU A 165 -4.48 25.49 -0.47
N GLU A 166 -4.72 25.20 -1.75
CA GLU A 166 -5.97 24.57 -2.21
C GLU A 166 -6.15 23.15 -1.65
N GLN A 167 -5.06 22.37 -1.56
CA GLN A 167 -5.12 21.05 -0.95
C GLN A 167 -5.41 21.12 0.55
N PHE A 168 -4.76 22.02 1.30
CA PHE A 168 -5.03 22.19 2.72
C PHE A 168 -6.44 22.71 3.00
N LYS A 169 -6.98 23.63 2.18
CA LYS A 169 -8.39 24.06 2.27
C LYS A 169 -9.35 22.91 2.01
N THR A 170 -9.04 22.06 1.04
CA THR A 170 -9.83 20.86 0.74
C THR A 170 -9.82 19.90 1.93
N ALA A 171 -8.65 19.61 2.50
CA ALA A 171 -8.52 18.81 3.71
C ALA A 171 -9.31 19.38 4.90
N ALA A 172 -9.27 20.71 5.10
CA ALA A 172 -10.02 21.38 6.15
C ALA A 172 -11.54 21.25 5.97
N ARG A 173 -12.03 21.29 4.73
CA ARG A 173 -13.45 21.07 4.42
C ARG A 173 -13.86 19.61 4.65
N LEU A 174 -13.01 18.65 4.28
CA LEU A 174 -13.28 17.21 4.43
C LEU A 174 -13.25 16.76 5.89
N ALA A 175 -12.36 17.32 6.70
CA ALA A 175 -12.20 16.98 8.11
C ALA A 175 -12.29 18.24 8.99
N PRO A 176 -13.49 18.81 9.18
CA PRO A 176 -13.67 20.09 9.86
C PRO A 176 -13.30 20.05 11.35
N ASN A 177 -13.11 18.88 11.94
CA ASN A 177 -12.70 18.71 13.33
C ASN A 177 -11.21 18.36 13.49
N GLN A 178 -10.45 18.30 12.39
CA GLN A 178 -9.02 18.03 12.45
C GLN A 178 -8.22 19.34 12.45
N PRO A 179 -7.29 19.54 13.39
CA PRO A 179 -6.57 20.79 13.53
C PRO A 179 -5.49 20.99 12.46
N ARG A 180 -4.82 19.92 11.99
CA ARG A 180 -3.68 19.99 11.06
C ARG A 180 -3.99 20.79 9.78
N PRO A 181 -5.08 20.54 9.03
CA PRO A 181 -5.41 21.35 7.85
C PRO A 181 -5.53 22.85 8.15
N TYR A 182 -6.18 23.23 9.25
CA TYR A 182 -6.34 24.65 9.63
C TYR A 182 -5.03 25.30 10.08
N GLU A 183 -4.17 24.55 10.77
CA GLU A 183 -2.81 24.99 11.13
C GLU A 183 -2.00 25.31 9.87
N GLU A 184 -2.03 24.43 8.86
CA GLU A 184 -1.31 24.60 7.60
C GLU A 184 -1.87 25.78 6.77
N VAL A 185 -3.21 25.90 6.67
CA VAL A 185 -3.85 27.04 6.00
C VAL A 185 -3.47 28.36 6.68
N GLY A 186 -3.60 28.45 8.01
CA GLY A 186 -3.25 29.65 8.75
C GLY A 186 -1.79 30.06 8.54
N GLN A 187 -0.86 29.11 8.63
CA GLN A 187 0.56 29.35 8.41
C GLN A 187 0.85 29.88 7.01
N MET A 188 0.26 29.27 5.97
CA MET A 188 0.49 29.68 4.59
C MET A 188 -0.09 31.07 4.28
N ILE A 189 -1.25 31.41 4.84
CA ILE A 189 -1.90 32.70 4.60
C ILE A 189 -1.18 33.83 5.34
N SER A 190 -0.72 33.59 6.57
CA SER A 190 0.09 34.55 7.34
C SER A 190 1.39 34.92 6.60
N GLN A 191 2.03 33.95 5.96
CA GLN A 191 3.21 34.19 5.11
C GLN A 191 2.91 35.07 3.89
N ARG A 192 1.66 35.07 3.40
CA ARG A 192 1.20 35.91 2.28
C ARG A 192 0.69 37.30 2.71
N ARG A 193 0.71 37.62 4.01
CA ARG A 193 0.18 38.86 4.61
C ARG A 193 -1.32 39.11 4.34
N ASP A 194 -2.08 38.07 4.01
CA ASP A 194 -3.56 38.15 3.93
C ASP A 194 -4.17 37.83 5.29
N TRP A 195 -3.98 38.76 6.23
CA TRP A 195 -4.31 38.59 7.64
C TRP A 195 -5.79 38.30 7.90
N ALA A 196 -6.70 38.74 7.02
CA ALA A 196 -8.14 38.54 7.18
C ALA A 196 -8.54 37.06 7.05
N GLN A 197 -7.98 36.35 6.06
CA GLN A 197 -8.26 34.92 5.88
C GLN A 197 -7.53 34.05 6.91
N ALA A 198 -6.30 34.43 7.31
CA ALA A 198 -5.54 33.72 8.34
C ALA A 198 -6.31 33.69 9.66
N LEU A 199 -6.92 34.83 10.02
CA LEU A 199 -7.67 34.99 11.26
C LEU A 199 -8.92 34.10 11.33
N VAL A 200 -9.54 33.76 10.19
CA VAL A 200 -10.66 32.80 10.14
C VAL A 200 -10.16 31.38 10.45
N ALA A 201 -9.07 30.96 9.82
CA ALA A 201 -8.48 29.64 10.07
C ALA A 201 -8.01 29.49 11.53
N TYR A 202 -7.33 30.51 12.07
CA TYR A 202 -6.88 30.51 13.46
C TYR A 202 -8.02 30.60 14.47
N ARG A 203 -9.13 31.29 14.18
CA ARG A 203 -10.33 31.28 15.04
C ARG A 203 -10.96 29.90 15.15
N VAL A 204 -10.98 29.14 14.05
CA VAL A 204 -11.47 27.75 14.06
C VAL A 204 -10.51 26.87 14.87
N LEU A 205 -9.19 27.04 14.67
CA LEU A 205 -8.17 26.33 15.44
C LEU A 205 -8.23 26.65 16.94
N ALA A 206 -8.45 27.92 17.32
CA ALA A 206 -8.56 28.37 18.70
C ALA A 206 -9.69 27.67 19.47
N LYS A 207 -10.78 27.35 18.79
CA LYS A 207 -11.90 26.60 19.37
C LYS A 207 -11.57 25.12 19.59
N MET A 208 -10.65 24.55 18.80
CA MET A 208 -10.25 23.14 18.89
C MET A 208 -9.05 22.93 19.81
N LYS A 209 -8.08 23.84 19.78
CA LYS A 209 -6.85 23.84 20.58
C LYS A 209 -6.61 25.24 21.15
N PRO A 210 -7.22 25.56 22.31
CA PRO A 210 -7.07 26.86 22.94
C PRO A 210 -5.61 27.19 23.30
N ASP A 211 -4.82 26.17 23.67
CA ASP A 211 -3.44 26.32 24.17
C ASP A 211 -2.36 26.25 23.08
N SER A 212 -2.72 26.26 21.78
CA SER A 212 -1.73 26.20 20.71
C SER A 212 -0.98 27.54 20.58
N PRO A 213 0.37 27.58 20.61
CA PRO A 213 1.14 28.82 20.47
C PRO A 213 0.84 29.61 19.19
N LYS A 214 0.35 28.90 18.15
CA LYS A 214 -0.01 29.46 16.84
C LYS A 214 -1.37 30.17 16.82
N VAL A 215 -2.15 30.11 17.91
CA VAL A 215 -3.48 30.75 18.03
C VAL A 215 -3.38 32.22 18.45
N HIS A 216 -2.24 32.63 19.02
CA HIS A 216 -2.02 33.98 19.55
C HIS A 216 -0.99 34.82 18.79
N SER A 217 -0.43 34.29 17.69
CA SER A 217 0.56 34.94 16.82
C SER A 217 -0.06 35.47 15.53
#